data_AF-A0A3B5QRB0-F1
#
_entry.id   AF-A0A3B5QRB0-F1
#
_cell.length_a   1.000
_cell.length_b   1.000
_cell.length_c   1.000
_cell.angle_alpha   90.00
_cell.angle_beta   90.00
_cell.angle_gamma   90.00
#
_symmetry.space_group_name_H-M   'P 1'
#
loop_
_entity.id
_entity.type
_entity.pdbx_description
1 polymer ?
#
loop_
_entity_poly.entity_id
_entity_poly.type
_entity_poly.pdbx_seq_one_letter_code
_entity_poly.pdbx_strand_id
1 'polypeptide(L)'
;MTKEVWGLLKARNAAFRSGDKALYSSARANLRRGICQAKASYRGRIEKQLRSNSTRQVWQGVQHITNYRSSNQPCTEGTTSLAEEMNIFFARFEATPTTAPSQLPVHSSSALTVEESEVRQVMRKVNPRKAAGPDGVSGRVLKDCADQLAGIFTKIFNQSLSQATVPPCLKSSTIVPLPKRTNINTLNDYRPVALTPIIMKCLERLVRSHILAGLPAELDPLQFAYKAKRSPEDAVSTALHAALTHLEKQGSYVRMLFVDFSSAFNTILPQRLVSKLANLGLPSATCSWILDFLTGRSQRVRLGPHTSTALSLNTGSPQGCVLSPLLYTLYTHDCVSNYLSNKIIKFADDTTVVGLISGGKGELEYRDEVKRLSEWCKVNNLLLNTSKTKELVIDFRKNKTDIQPLTISGTCVERVPVFRFLGMELEDKLTWSTNTKELLKKAQQRLYFLRILKKNRLPSDLLQAFYHCSIESVLTYSLCVWYGSSTSADKKALQRVVRAAERTIDCPLPTMEQIYTSRLHKKVLDILNDSSHPGHGLFQLLPSGKRYRAIKTRTNRLKNSFYPMAIMALNSKA
;
A
#
# COMPACT_ATOMS: atom_id res chain seq x y z
N MET A 1 -38.00 5.61 -0.47
CA MET A 1 -39.19 6.24 -1.10
C MET A 1 -39.20 7.70 -0.65
N THR A 2 -39.36 8.67 -1.56
CA THR A 2 -39.33 10.10 -1.21
C THR A 2 -40.65 10.53 -0.56
N LYS A 3 -40.65 11.63 0.22
CA LYS A 3 -41.88 12.17 0.86
C LYS A 3 -42.96 12.47 -0.17
N GLU A 4 -42.59 13.01 -1.34
CA GLU A 4 -43.51 13.30 -2.45
C GLU A 4 -44.17 12.03 -3.02
N VAL A 5 -43.39 10.98 -3.31
CA VAL A 5 -43.95 9.71 -3.84
C VAL A 5 -44.87 9.05 -2.81
N TRP A 6 -44.55 9.20 -1.52
CA TRP A 6 -45.41 8.70 -0.45
C TRP A 6 -46.73 9.48 -0.33
N GLY A 7 -46.70 10.80 -0.51
CA GLY A 7 -47.89 11.64 -0.60
C GLY A 7 -48.79 11.24 -1.78
N LEU A 8 -48.19 11.00 -2.95
CA LEU A 8 -48.91 10.51 -4.14
C LEU A 8 -49.49 9.10 -3.94
N LEU A 9 -48.79 8.23 -3.21
CA LEU A 9 -49.27 6.89 -2.87
C LEU A 9 -50.49 6.96 -1.94
N LYS A 10 -50.45 7.85 -0.93
CA LYS A 10 -51.59 8.13 -0.05
C LYS A 10 -52.78 8.66 -0.83
N ALA A 11 -52.57 9.63 -1.72
CA ALA A 11 -53.64 10.19 -2.55
C ALA A 11 -54.30 9.11 -3.44
N ARG A 12 -53.52 8.22 -4.05
CA ARG A 12 -54.04 7.08 -4.82
C ARG A 12 -54.82 6.10 -3.95
N ASN A 13 -54.35 5.78 -2.75
CA ASN A 13 -55.04 4.88 -1.85
C ASN A 13 -56.33 5.50 -1.27
N ALA A 14 -56.35 6.81 -1.05
CA ALA A 14 -57.56 7.55 -0.66
C ALA A 14 -58.60 7.53 -1.79
N ALA A 15 -58.19 7.81 -3.03
CA ALA A 15 -59.06 7.76 -4.20
C ALA A 15 -59.58 6.34 -4.52
N PHE A 16 -58.82 5.29 -4.17
CA PHE A 16 -59.31 3.92 -4.26
C PHE A 16 -60.42 3.63 -3.24
N ARG A 17 -60.26 4.13 -2.01
CA ARG A 17 -61.26 3.95 -0.93
C ARG A 17 -62.54 4.74 -1.15
N SER A 18 -62.48 5.86 -1.88
CA SER A 18 -63.66 6.68 -2.17
C SER A 18 -64.57 6.11 -3.28
N GLY A 19 -64.12 5.08 -4.03
CA GLY A 19 -64.90 4.46 -5.11
C GLY A 19 -64.97 5.27 -6.42
N ASP A 20 -64.41 6.48 -6.46
CA ASP A 20 -64.41 7.35 -7.64
C ASP A 20 -63.37 6.88 -8.67
N LYS A 21 -63.86 6.34 -9.78
CA LYS A 21 -63.03 5.82 -10.88
C LYS A 21 -62.18 6.89 -11.55
N ALA A 22 -62.68 8.12 -11.70
CA ALA A 22 -61.98 9.21 -12.37
C ALA A 22 -60.84 9.74 -11.49
N LEU A 23 -61.11 9.98 -10.21
CA LEU A 23 -60.09 10.37 -9.23
C LEU A 23 -59.03 9.30 -9.05
N TYR A 24 -59.41 8.02 -9.00
CA TYR A 24 -58.44 6.91 -8.91
C TYR A 24 -57.53 6.85 -10.13
N SER A 25 -58.08 7.00 -11.34
CA SER A 25 -57.30 7.03 -12.58
C SER A 25 -56.29 8.17 -12.60
N SER A 26 -56.71 9.38 -12.25
CA SER A 26 -55.85 10.57 -12.15
C SER A 26 -54.75 10.40 -11.09
N ALA A 27 -55.10 9.95 -9.89
CA ALA A 27 -54.15 9.72 -8.81
C ALA A 27 -53.14 8.61 -9.14
N ARG A 28 -53.55 7.57 -9.87
CA ARG A 28 -52.67 6.51 -10.38
C ARG A 28 -51.69 7.05 -11.43
N ALA A 29 -52.15 7.89 -12.36
CA ALA A 29 -51.29 8.54 -13.36
C ALA A 29 -50.27 9.49 -12.69
N ASN A 30 -50.72 10.27 -11.70
CA ASN A 30 -49.86 11.15 -10.90
C ASN A 30 -48.80 10.38 -10.11
N LEU A 31 -49.18 9.28 -9.45
CA LEU A 31 -48.23 8.40 -8.77
C LEU A 31 -47.20 7.84 -9.75
N ARG A 32 -47.63 7.39 -10.94
CA ARG A 32 -46.70 6.90 -11.97
C ARG A 32 -45.72 7.99 -12.42
N ARG A 33 -46.21 9.21 -12.67
CA ARG A 33 -45.36 10.38 -13.02
C ARG A 33 -44.38 10.72 -11.91
N GLY A 34 -44.84 10.82 -10.66
CA GLY A 34 -43.99 11.11 -9.51
C GLY A 34 -42.92 10.05 -9.26
N ILE A 35 -43.25 8.76 -9.46
CA ILE A 35 -42.24 7.68 -9.40
C ILE A 35 -41.20 7.85 -10.53
N CYS A 36 -41.63 8.18 -11.75
CA CYS A 36 -40.70 8.42 -12.86
C CYS A 36 -39.77 9.60 -12.59
N GLN A 37 -40.30 10.73 -12.10
CA GLN A 37 -39.52 11.92 -11.78
C GLN A 37 -38.54 11.66 -10.63
N ALA A 38 -38.98 10.99 -9.56
CA ALA A 38 -38.10 10.62 -8.45
C ALA A 38 -36.95 9.69 -8.91
N LYS A 39 -37.23 8.75 -9.83
CA LYS A 39 -36.19 7.90 -10.44
C LYS A 39 -35.23 8.71 -11.32
N ALA A 40 -35.73 9.66 -12.11
CA ALA A 40 -34.91 10.53 -12.95
C ALA A 40 -33.98 11.41 -12.10
N SER A 41 -34.49 12.04 -11.05
CA SER A 41 -33.70 12.85 -10.12
C SER A 41 -32.63 12.02 -9.39
N TYR A 42 -32.98 10.81 -8.94
CA TYR A 42 -32.02 9.89 -8.33
C TYR A 42 -30.90 9.50 -9.31
N ARG A 43 -31.26 9.15 -10.55
CA ARG A 43 -30.33 8.83 -11.63
C ARG A 43 -29.38 10.00 -11.91
N GLY A 44 -29.90 11.20 -12.16
CA GLY A 44 -29.08 12.39 -12.48
C GLY A 44 -28.09 12.73 -11.35
N ARG A 45 -28.48 12.51 -10.10
CA ARG A 45 -27.61 12.72 -8.93
C ARG A 45 -26.45 11.71 -8.89
N ILE A 46 -26.70 10.44 -9.19
CA ILE A 46 -25.63 9.42 -9.31
C ILE A 46 -24.73 9.74 -10.49
N GLU A 47 -25.28 10.07 -11.65
CA GLU A 47 -24.49 10.42 -12.84
C GLU A 47 -23.55 11.59 -12.55
N LYS A 48 -24.04 12.66 -11.90
CA LYS A 48 -23.21 13.80 -11.49
C LYS A 48 -22.09 13.39 -10.53
N GLN A 49 -22.36 12.47 -9.60
CA GLN A 49 -21.37 11.97 -8.65
C GLN A 49 -20.30 11.12 -9.34
N LEU A 50 -20.69 10.24 -10.27
CA LEU A 50 -19.76 9.36 -10.99
C LEU A 50 -18.96 10.10 -12.08
N ARG A 51 -19.53 11.13 -12.72
CA ARG A 51 -18.83 12.00 -13.68
C ARG A 51 -17.89 13.00 -13.01
N SER A 52 -17.92 13.10 -11.68
CA SER A 52 -17.07 14.03 -10.95
C SER A 52 -15.60 13.59 -10.99
N ASN A 53 -14.69 14.54 -11.25
CA ASN A 53 -13.25 14.36 -11.05
C ASN A 53 -12.85 14.31 -9.55
N SER A 54 -13.81 14.21 -8.63
CA SER A 54 -13.59 14.01 -7.21
C SER A 54 -13.85 12.56 -6.81
N THR A 55 -12.79 11.83 -6.48
CA THR A 55 -12.86 10.46 -5.95
C THR A 55 -13.82 10.35 -4.75
N ARG A 56 -13.93 11.40 -3.93
CA ARG A 56 -14.88 11.46 -2.81
C ARG A 56 -16.33 11.46 -3.29
N GLN A 57 -16.66 12.22 -4.33
CA GLN A 57 -18.01 12.27 -4.88
C GLN A 57 -18.36 10.97 -5.61
N VAL A 58 -17.40 10.39 -6.35
CA VAL A 58 -17.56 9.06 -6.96
C VAL A 58 -17.85 8.01 -5.88
N TRP A 59 -17.06 8.00 -4.79
CA TRP A 59 -17.26 7.09 -3.67
C TRP A 59 -18.58 7.31 -2.95
N GLN A 60 -19.01 8.55 -2.75
CA GLN A 60 -20.35 8.86 -2.22
C GLN A 60 -21.45 8.32 -3.13
N GLY A 61 -21.29 8.43 -4.45
CA GLY A 61 -22.17 7.80 -5.43
C GLY A 61 -22.26 6.29 -5.19
N VAL A 62 -21.11 5.62 -5.12
CA VAL A 62 -21.03 4.18 -4.79
C VAL A 62 -21.74 3.88 -3.47
N GLN A 63 -21.49 4.61 -2.39
CA GLN A 63 -22.15 4.42 -1.10
C GLN A 63 -23.69 4.55 -1.19
N HIS A 64 -24.18 5.55 -1.92
CA HIS A 64 -25.61 5.74 -2.14
C HIS A 64 -26.27 4.62 -2.98
N ILE A 65 -25.54 4.03 -3.91
CA ILE A 65 -26.02 2.93 -4.77
C ILE A 65 -26.09 1.62 -3.99
N THR A 66 -25.05 1.39 -3.18
CA THR A 66 -24.81 0.14 -2.48
C THR A 66 -25.64 0.01 -1.20
N ASN A 67 -26.34 1.07 -0.78
CA ASN A 67 -26.80 1.25 0.59
C ASN A 67 -25.70 0.94 1.61
N TYR A 68 -24.43 1.13 1.22
CA TYR A 68 -23.30 0.98 2.11
C TYR A 68 -23.37 2.12 3.09
N ARG A 69 -24.09 1.86 4.18
CA ARG A 69 -23.88 2.57 5.42
C ARG A 69 -22.48 2.16 5.82
N SER A 70 -21.52 3.10 5.75
CA SER A 70 -20.45 2.99 6.72
C SER A 70 -21.15 2.80 8.06
N SER A 71 -20.64 1.93 8.90
CA SER A 71 -20.77 2.16 10.32
C SER A 71 -20.20 3.57 10.55
N ASN A 72 -21.03 4.60 10.34
CA ASN A 72 -20.96 5.82 11.10
C ASN A 72 -21.51 5.39 12.46
N GLN A 73 -20.76 4.52 13.16
CA GLN A 73 -20.58 4.83 14.56
C GLN A 73 -20.16 6.30 14.55
N PRO A 74 -20.85 7.17 15.30
CA PRO A 74 -20.25 8.43 15.67
C PRO A 74 -18.82 8.10 16.05
N CYS A 75 -17.85 8.83 15.48
CA CYS A 75 -16.50 8.87 16.03
C CYS A 75 -16.73 8.91 17.55
N THR A 76 -16.41 7.80 18.26
CA THR A 76 -16.72 7.62 19.69
C THR A 76 -16.59 8.98 20.32
N GLU A 77 -17.68 9.55 20.87
CA GLU A 77 -17.69 10.92 21.38
C GLU A 77 -16.43 11.10 22.22
N GLY A 78 -15.42 11.70 21.58
CA GLY A 78 -14.05 11.39 21.96
C GLY A 78 -13.76 12.25 23.14
N THR A 79 -13.71 11.71 24.35
CA THR A 79 -13.45 12.53 25.51
C THR A 79 -12.03 13.09 25.44
N THR A 80 -11.80 14.25 26.07
CA THR A 80 -10.44 14.79 26.23
C THR A 80 -9.50 13.76 26.89
N SER A 81 -10.02 12.97 27.84
CA SER A 81 -9.29 11.87 28.48
C SER A 81 -8.84 10.80 27.48
N LEU A 82 -9.72 10.39 26.55
CA LEU A 82 -9.36 9.41 25.53
C LEU A 82 -8.30 9.96 24.56
N ALA A 83 -8.38 11.25 24.21
CA ALA A 83 -7.36 11.88 23.38
C ALA A 83 -5.98 11.86 24.07
N GLU A 84 -5.93 12.09 25.37
CA GLU A 84 -4.70 12.02 26.18
C GLU A 84 -4.17 10.58 26.29
N GLU A 85 -5.03 9.61 26.61
CA GLU A 85 -4.66 8.18 26.65
C GLU A 85 -4.10 7.72 25.30
N MET A 86 -4.73 8.11 24.20
CA MET A 86 -4.23 7.81 22.85
C MET A 86 -2.89 8.48 22.55
N ASN A 87 -2.66 9.70 23.05
CA ASN A 87 -1.40 10.40 22.84
C ASN A 87 -0.25 9.70 23.55
N ILE A 88 -0.45 9.36 24.84
CA ILE A 88 0.49 8.56 25.64
C ILE A 88 0.71 7.20 24.96
N PHE A 89 -0.36 6.54 24.54
CA PHE A 89 -0.28 5.26 23.86
C PHE A 89 0.56 5.33 22.58
N PHE A 90 0.34 6.31 21.70
CA PHE A 90 1.14 6.43 20.48
C PHE A 90 2.59 6.87 20.74
N ALA A 91 2.85 7.54 21.87
CA ALA A 91 4.19 7.93 22.32
C ALA A 91 4.96 6.82 23.05
N ARG A 92 4.33 5.68 23.38
CA ARG A 92 4.95 4.58 24.17
C ARG A 92 6.24 3.96 23.62
N PHE A 93 6.59 4.27 22.37
CA PHE A 93 7.80 3.81 21.71
C PHE A 93 8.99 4.77 21.89
N GLU A 94 8.80 5.88 22.60
CA GLU A 94 9.86 6.79 22.97
C GLU A 94 10.94 6.04 23.77
N ALA A 95 12.14 5.98 23.21
CA ALA A 95 13.28 5.34 23.83
C ALA A 95 14.11 6.38 24.61
N THR A 96 14.63 5.98 25.77
CA THR A 96 15.60 6.79 26.51
C THR A 96 16.90 6.86 25.68
N PRO A 97 17.47 8.06 25.43
CA PRO A 97 18.71 8.16 24.67
C PRO A 97 19.83 7.43 25.43
N THR A 98 20.23 6.26 24.93
CA THR A 98 21.18 5.37 25.62
C THR A 98 22.63 5.58 25.17
N THR A 99 22.90 6.59 24.35
CA THR A 99 24.25 6.79 23.80
C THR A 99 24.50 8.28 23.57
N ALA A 100 25.65 8.76 24.08
CA ALA A 100 26.17 10.07 23.72
C ALA A 100 26.33 10.16 22.19
N PRO A 101 26.08 11.32 21.56
CA PRO A 101 26.19 11.48 20.13
C PRO A 101 27.60 11.10 19.68
N SER A 102 27.72 10.00 18.94
CA SER A 102 28.97 9.64 18.26
C SER A 102 29.28 10.77 17.27
N GLN A 103 30.50 11.31 17.30
CA GLN A 103 30.90 12.35 16.36
C GLN A 103 30.69 11.84 14.93
N LEU A 104 29.87 12.53 14.15
CA LEU A 104 29.62 12.18 12.76
C LEU A 104 30.92 12.36 11.97
N PRO A 105 31.28 11.42 11.09
CA PRO A 105 32.39 11.61 10.16
C PRO A 105 32.19 12.92 9.39
N VAL A 106 33.20 13.79 9.41
CA VAL A 106 33.14 15.08 8.71
C VAL A 106 33.37 14.82 7.23
N HIS A 107 32.29 14.63 6.47
CA HIS A 107 32.33 14.68 5.02
C HIS A 107 32.14 16.13 4.57
N SER A 108 33.21 16.73 4.05
CA SER A 108 33.22 18.09 3.50
C SER A 108 32.52 18.12 2.15
N SER A 109 31.21 18.40 2.14
CA SER A 109 30.50 18.80 0.94
C SER A 109 29.80 20.14 1.14
N SER A 110 29.54 20.84 0.05
CA SER A 110 28.71 22.05 0.04
C SER A 110 27.36 21.78 0.72
N ALA A 111 26.92 22.72 1.56
CA ALA A 111 25.62 22.67 2.19
C ALA A 111 24.50 22.60 1.13
N LEU A 112 23.47 21.79 1.39
CA LEU A 112 22.30 21.69 0.53
C LEU A 112 21.62 23.06 0.46
N THR A 113 21.41 23.56 -0.76
CA THR A 113 20.69 24.79 -1.03
C THR A 113 19.55 24.51 -2.01
N VAL A 114 18.48 25.30 -1.90
CA VAL A 114 17.31 25.23 -2.76
C VAL A 114 17.10 26.57 -3.45
N GLU A 115 16.62 26.52 -4.69
CA GLU A 115 16.30 27.70 -5.46
C GLU A 115 14.84 28.14 -5.28
N GLU A 116 14.58 29.43 -5.48
CA GLU A 116 13.22 29.97 -5.44
C GLU A 116 12.32 29.36 -6.52
N SER A 117 12.90 29.03 -7.67
CA SER A 117 12.23 28.32 -8.77
C SER A 117 11.66 26.97 -8.29
N GLU A 118 12.45 26.20 -7.54
CA GLU A 118 12.09 24.89 -6.99
C GLU A 118 11.04 25.02 -5.90
N VAL A 119 11.21 25.95 -4.96
CA VAL A 119 10.24 26.22 -3.88
C VAL A 119 8.88 26.59 -4.46
N ARG A 120 8.85 27.51 -5.43
CA ARG A 120 7.64 27.90 -6.15
C ARG A 120 7.00 26.70 -6.85
N GLN A 121 7.79 25.87 -7.52
CA GLN A 121 7.28 24.70 -8.23
C GLN A 121 6.64 23.69 -7.28
N VAL A 122 7.26 23.44 -6.12
CA VAL A 122 6.72 22.51 -5.11
C VAL A 122 5.43 23.07 -4.50
N MET A 123 5.37 24.37 -4.20
CA MET A 123 4.16 25.04 -3.71
C MET A 123 2.99 24.95 -4.71
N ARG A 124 3.23 25.23 -6.00
CA ARG A 124 2.20 25.13 -7.05
C ARG A 124 1.66 23.71 -7.23
N LYS A 125 2.47 22.69 -6.92
CA LYS A 125 2.10 21.26 -6.95
C LYS A 125 1.35 20.79 -5.69
N VAL A 126 1.19 21.63 -4.66
CA VAL A 126 0.43 21.27 -3.45
C VAL A 126 -1.01 20.94 -3.81
N ASN A 127 -1.54 19.87 -3.19
CA ASN A 127 -2.96 19.54 -3.33
C ASN A 127 -3.78 20.41 -2.37
N PRO A 128 -4.64 21.33 -2.88
CA PRO A 128 -5.35 22.30 -2.06
C PRO A 128 -6.44 21.67 -1.18
N ARG A 129 -6.80 20.40 -1.41
CA ARG A 129 -7.86 19.69 -0.69
C ARG A 129 -7.35 18.88 0.51
N LYS A 130 -6.03 18.84 0.75
CA LYS A 130 -5.47 18.14 1.91
C LYS A 130 -5.71 18.92 3.19
N ALA A 131 -5.91 18.21 4.30
CA ALA A 131 -6.05 18.80 5.62
C ALA A 131 -4.78 19.55 6.03
N ALA A 132 -4.97 20.69 6.69
CA ALA A 132 -3.88 21.50 7.24
C ALA A 132 -3.22 20.82 8.46
N GLY A 133 -2.00 21.23 8.76
CA GLY A 133 -1.28 20.85 9.97
C GLY A 133 -1.72 21.67 11.18
N PRO A 134 -0.90 21.67 12.25
CA PRO A 134 -1.16 22.46 13.46
C PRO A 134 -1.15 23.98 13.24
N ASP A 135 -0.52 24.43 12.15
CA ASP A 135 -0.43 25.83 11.74
C ASP A 135 -1.74 26.39 11.13
N GLY A 136 -2.70 25.52 10.80
CA GLY A 136 -3.97 25.91 10.19
C GLY A 136 -3.86 26.41 8.74
N VAL A 137 -2.65 26.46 8.16
CA VAL A 137 -2.41 26.96 6.80
C VAL A 137 -2.88 25.93 5.80
N SER A 138 -3.92 26.28 5.02
CA SER A 138 -4.45 25.40 4.00
C SER A 138 -3.50 25.29 2.80
N GLY A 139 -3.53 24.13 2.12
CA GLY A 139 -2.71 23.93 0.92
C GLY A 139 -3.09 24.85 -0.23
N ARG A 140 -4.30 25.43 -0.19
CA ARG A 140 -4.75 26.43 -1.16
C ARG A 140 -3.98 27.74 -1.05
N VAL A 141 -3.72 28.22 0.17
CA VAL A 141 -2.95 29.45 0.41
C VAL A 141 -1.53 29.31 -0.18
N LEU A 142 -0.85 28.19 0.12
CA LEU A 142 0.50 27.96 -0.39
C LEU A 142 0.53 27.84 -1.92
N LYS A 143 -0.51 27.29 -2.53
CA LYS A 143 -0.60 27.12 -3.98
C LYS A 143 -0.92 28.44 -4.70
N ASP A 144 -1.95 29.14 -4.24
CA ASP A 144 -2.49 30.33 -4.89
C ASP A 144 -1.56 31.55 -4.67
N CYS A 145 -0.87 31.61 -3.52
CA CYS A 145 0.11 32.65 -3.19
C CYS A 145 1.58 32.21 -3.41
N ALA A 146 1.82 31.19 -4.23
CA ALA A 146 3.16 30.62 -4.40
C ALA A 146 4.19 31.66 -4.89
N ASP A 147 3.77 32.60 -5.75
CA ASP A 147 4.68 33.60 -6.32
C ASP A 147 5.16 34.64 -5.30
N GLN A 148 4.29 35.00 -4.36
CA GLN A 148 4.59 35.94 -3.28
C GLN A 148 5.37 35.27 -2.15
N LEU A 149 5.09 33.99 -1.87
CA LEU A 149 5.65 33.28 -0.73
C LEU A 149 6.98 32.58 -1.04
N ALA A 150 7.25 32.22 -2.30
CA ALA A 150 8.42 31.42 -2.66
C ALA A 150 9.75 32.05 -2.22
N GLY A 151 9.99 33.34 -2.49
CA GLY A 151 11.24 34.00 -2.11
C GLY A 151 11.48 34.02 -0.60
N ILE A 152 10.40 34.23 0.18
CA ILE A 152 10.48 34.23 1.65
C ILE A 152 10.82 32.84 2.16
N PHE A 153 10.10 31.81 1.72
CA PHE A 153 10.37 30.44 2.17
C PHE A 153 11.68 29.89 1.66
N THR A 154 12.19 30.36 0.52
CA THR A 154 13.53 30.01 0.04
C THR A 154 14.60 30.45 1.03
N LYS A 155 14.51 31.68 1.54
CA LYS A 155 15.43 32.18 2.59
C LYS A 155 15.32 31.34 3.87
N ILE A 156 14.09 31.05 4.33
CA ILE A 156 13.84 30.24 5.53
C ILE A 156 14.40 28.82 5.35
N PHE A 157 14.16 28.19 4.19
CA PHE A 157 14.63 26.84 3.90
C PHE A 157 16.14 26.78 3.84
N ASN A 158 16.79 27.68 3.10
CA ASN A 158 18.25 27.72 3.03
C ASN A 158 18.90 28.02 4.39
N GLN A 159 18.30 28.88 5.21
CA GLN A 159 18.76 29.10 6.57
C GLN A 159 18.64 27.82 7.40
N SER A 160 17.49 27.14 7.38
CA SER A 160 17.29 25.85 8.06
C SER A 160 18.31 24.80 7.65
N LEU A 161 18.59 24.69 6.34
CA LEU A 161 19.52 23.70 5.78
C LEU A 161 20.98 24.03 6.13
N SER A 162 21.39 25.29 6.02
CA SER A 162 22.74 25.74 6.37
C SER A 162 23.07 25.56 7.86
N GLN A 163 22.07 25.78 8.73
CA GLN A 163 22.21 25.62 10.18
C GLN A 163 21.97 24.18 10.64
N ALA A 164 21.52 23.29 9.75
CA ALA A 164 21.08 21.93 10.07
C ALA A 164 20.00 21.87 11.17
N THR A 165 19.13 22.88 11.24
CA THR A 165 18.06 23.01 12.24
C THR A 165 16.71 23.28 11.59
N VAL A 166 15.68 22.57 12.01
CA VAL A 166 14.29 22.73 11.53
C VAL A 166 13.50 23.58 12.53
N PRO A 167 12.82 24.64 12.08
CA PRO A 167 11.97 25.45 12.96
C PRO A 167 10.97 24.59 13.76
N PRO A 168 10.85 24.76 15.09
CA PRO A 168 9.98 23.91 15.92
C PRO A 168 8.52 23.86 15.45
N CYS A 169 7.98 24.96 14.93
CA CYS A 169 6.62 25.01 14.38
C CYS A 169 6.44 24.05 13.19
N LEU A 170 7.49 23.82 12.39
CA LEU A 170 7.48 22.91 11.25
C LEU A 170 7.63 21.45 11.65
N LYS A 171 8.19 21.17 12.85
CA LYS A 171 8.29 19.83 13.44
C LYS A 171 7.04 19.40 14.23
N SER A 172 6.06 20.30 14.39
CA SER A 172 4.83 20.01 15.11
C SER A 172 3.86 19.12 14.30
N SER A 173 3.08 18.28 14.98
CA SER A 173 2.12 17.39 14.34
C SER A 173 0.84 17.21 15.14
N THR A 174 -0.27 17.06 14.42
CA THR A 174 -1.55 16.61 14.97
C THR A 174 -1.86 15.21 14.46
N ILE A 175 -1.91 14.24 15.35
CA ILE A 175 -2.31 12.87 15.06
C ILE A 175 -3.84 12.81 15.00
N VAL A 176 -4.33 12.28 13.88
CA VAL A 176 -5.74 11.91 13.70
C VAL A 176 -5.83 10.38 13.67
N PRO A 177 -6.36 9.75 14.74
CA PRO A 177 -6.48 8.31 14.80
C PRO A 177 -7.52 7.78 13.80
N LEU A 178 -7.11 6.84 12.94
CA LEU A 178 -8.01 6.20 11.97
C LEU A 178 -8.22 4.72 12.29
N PRO A 179 -9.47 4.21 12.38
CA PRO A 179 -9.72 2.79 12.59
C PRO A 179 -9.13 1.91 11.48
N LYS A 180 -8.40 0.84 11.86
CA LYS A 180 -7.89 -0.20 10.94
C LYS A 180 -8.99 -1.17 10.50
N ARG A 181 -9.99 -1.36 11.35
CA ARG A 181 -11.11 -2.30 11.18
C ARG A 181 -12.40 -1.68 11.71
N THR A 182 -13.54 -2.28 11.35
CA THR A 182 -14.86 -1.79 11.74
C THR A 182 -15.13 -1.94 13.24
N ASN A 183 -14.68 -3.04 13.84
CA ASN A 183 -14.88 -3.32 15.25
C ASN A 183 -13.57 -3.05 15.99
N ILE A 184 -13.57 -2.01 16.83
CA ILE A 184 -12.40 -1.54 17.57
C ILE A 184 -12.46 -2.15 18.97
N ASN A 185 -11.47 -2.97 19.30
CA ASN A 185 -11.40 -3.62 20.61
C ASN A 185 -10.25 -3.08 21.45
N THR A 186 -9.21 -2.56 20.82
CA THR A 186 -7.99 -2.07 21.50
C THR A 186 -7.44 -0.83 20.82
N LEU A 187 -6.62 -0.04 21.53
CA LEU A 187 -5.96 1.13 20.94
C LEU A 187 -5.02 0.78 19.77
N ASN A 188 -4.52 -0.46 19.70
CA ASN A 188 -3.75 -0.97 18.56
C ASN A 188 -4.53 -1.02 17.24
N ASP A 189 -5.86 -0.95 17.31
CA ASP A 189 -6.75 -0.94 16.14
C ASP A 189 -6.82 0.43 15.46
N TYR A 190 -6.16 1.45 16.00
CA TYR A 190 -6.03 2.76 15.36
C TYR A 190 -4.69 2.90 14.61
N ARG A 191 -4.72 3.65 13.50
CA ARG A 191 -3.53 4.17 12.82
C ARG A 191 -3.31 5.63 13.24
N PRO A 192 -2.15 6.00 13.78
CA PRO A 192 -1.86 7.38 14.12
C PRO A 192 -1.42 8.17 12.88
N VAL A 193 -2.36 8.78 12.15
CA VAL A 193 -2.00 9.58 10.97
C VAL A 193 -1.57 10.98 11.40
N ALA A 194 -0.30 11.31 11.16
CA ALA A 194 0.29 12.61 11.47
C ALA A 194 -0.02 13.65 10.38
N LEU A 195 -0.66 14.74 10.81
CA LEU A 195 -0.80 15.96 10.03
C LEU A 195 0.32 16.92 10.43
N THR A 196 1.31 17.07 9.55
CA THR A 196 2.37 18.09 9.65
C THR A 196 2.04 19.32 8.78
N PRO A 197 2.64 20.50 9.08
CA PRO A 197 2.52 21.69 8.26
C PRO A 197 2.77 21.41 6.78
N ILE A 198 1.91 21.94 5.91
CA ILE A 198 2.00 21.66 4.46
C ILE A 198 3.29 22.25 3.89
N ILE A 199 3.75 23.38 4.45
CA ILE A 199 5.01 23.99 4.06
C ILE A 199 6.22 23.12 4.44
N MET A 200 6.19 22.43 5.59
CA MET A 200 7.22 21.44 5.94
C MET A 200 7.25 20.32 4.91
N LYS A 201 6.09 19.83 4.46
CA LYS A 201 6.01 18.84 3.38
C LYS A 201 6.58 19.33 2.05
N CYS A 202 6.68 20.64 1.83
CA CYS A 202 7.35 21.21 0.67
C CYS A 202 8.87 21.09 0.84
N LEU A 203 9.41 21.50 1.99
CA LEU A 203 10.83 21.35 2.32
C LEU A 203 11.27 19.88 2.28
N GLU A 204 10.49 18.98 2.89
CA GLU A 204 10.74 17.54 2.86
C GLU A 204 10.87 16.99 1.42
N ARG A 205 10.09 17.51 0.45
CA ARG A 205 10.17 17.08 -0.95
C ARG A 205 11.47 17.52 -1.62
N LEU A 206 11.92 18.74 -1.33
CA LEU A 206 13.19 19.26 -1.84
C LEU A 206 14.34 18.44 -1.27
N VAL A 207 14.42 18.32 0.05
CA VAL A 207 15.43 17.51 0.75
C VAL A 207 15.43 16.06 0.27
N ARG A 208 14.25 15.46 0.07
CA ARG A 208 14.13 14.10 -0.47
C ARG A 208 14.80 13.94 -1.83
N SER A 209 14.64 14.91 -2.73
CA SER A 209 15.25 14.85 -4.07
C SER A 209 16.78 14.86 -3.97
N HIS A 210 17.35 15.70 -3.11
CA HIS A 210 18.79 15.74 -2.88
C HIS A 210 19.33 14.47 -2.22
N ILE A 211 18.64 13.92 -1.20
CA ILE A 211 19.03 12.65 -0.60
C ILE A 211 19.08 11.57 -1.67
N LEU A 212 18.03 11.44 -2.48
CA LEU A 212 17.99 10.42 -3.55
C LEU A 212 19.10 10.59 -4.58
N ALA A 213 19.51 11.83 -4.89
CA ALA A 213 20.61 12.10 -5.81
C ALA A 213 21.98 11.68 -5.25
N GLY A 214 22.14 11.69 -3.92
CA GLY A 214 23.37 11.27 -3.24
C GLY A 214 23.46 9.76 -2.92
N LEU A 215 22.43 8.97 -3.21
CA LEU A 215 22.41 7.55 -2.88
C LEU A 215 22.89 6.68 -4.05
N PRO A 216 23.52 5.52 -3.78
CA PRO A 216 23.87 4.55 -4.82
C PRO A 216 22.63 4.05 -5.58
N ALA A 217 22.74 3.93 -6.91
CA ALA A 217 21.63 3.48 -7.77
C ALA A 217 21.16 2.06 -7.43
N GLU A 218 22.07 1.19 -6.99
CA GLU A 218 21.82 -0.22 -6.67
C GLU A 218 21.51 -0.47 -5.19
N LEU A 219 21.28 0.59 -4.40
CA LEU A 219 21.04 0.44 -2.97
C LEU A 219 19.84 -0.49 -2.70
N ASP A 220 20.12 -1.59 -2.00
CA ASP A 220 19.15 -2.57 -1.51
C ASP A 220 18.17 -3.04 -2.62
N PRO A 221 18.62 -3.93 -3.52
CA PRO A 221 17.80 -4.37 -4.65
C PRO A 221 16.56 -5.15 -4.23
N LEU A 222 16.56 -5.75 -3.04
CA LEU A 222 15.44 -6.54 -2.51
C LEU A 222 14.48 -5.74 -1.62
N GLN A 223 14.67 -4.42 -1.51
CA GLN A 223 13.63 -3.49 -1.06
C GLN A 223 12.82 -3.01 -2.25
N PHE A 224 11.51 -3.26 -2.23
CA PHE A 224 10.60 -2.92 -3.32
C PHE A 224 9.66 -1.76 -2.98
N ALA A 225 9.40 -1.48 -1.71
CA ALA A 225 8.53 -0.35 -1.37
C ALA A 225 9.26 0.99 -1.52
N TYR A 226 8.47 2.03 -1.81
CA TYR A 226 8.90 3.42 -1.88
C TYR A 226 9.99 3.73 -2.94
N LYS A 227 10.41 2.73 -3.73
CA LYS A 227 11.25 2.88 -4.91
C LYS A 227 10.38 3.11 -6.14
N ALA A 228 10.86 3.98 -7.04
CA ALA A 228 10.22 4.16 -8.33
C ALA A 228 10.27 2.85 -9.14
N LYS A 229 9.25 2.60 -9.96
CA LYS A 229 9.17 1.42 -10.84
C LYS A 229 9.25 0.06 -10.11
N ARG A 230 8.94 0.00 -8.81
CA ARG A 230 8.82 -1.24 -8.04
C ARG A 230 7.39 -1.39 -7.52
N SER A 231 6.88 -2.61 -7.50
CA SER A 231 5.53 -2.91 -7.03
C SER A 231 5.51 -4.11 -6.08
N PRO A 232 4.41 -4.34 -5.34
CA PRO A 232 4.24 -5.57 -4.56
C PRO A 232 4.35 -6.84 -5.43
N GLU A 233 3.90 -6.74 -6.68
CA GLU A 233 4.00 -7.82 -7.67
C GLU A 233 5.46 -8.20 -7.98
N ASP A 234 6.39 -7.24 -7.99
CA ASP A 234 7.83 -7.49 -8.19
C ASP A 234 8.45 -8.24 -7.01
N ALA A 235 8.10 -7.82 -5.79
CA ALA A 235 8.57 -8.47 -4.57
C ALA A 235 8.12 -9.93 -4.51
N VAL A 236 6.84 -10.19 -4.79
CA VAL A 236 6.30 -11.56 -4.79
C VAL A 236 6.85 -12.38 -5.96
N SER A 237 6.95 -11.81 -7.16
CA SER A 237 7.54 -12.52 -8.31
C SER A 237 8.98 -12.92 -8.03
N THR A 238 9.77 -12.05 -7.39
CA THR A 238 11.16 -12.32 -7.01
C THR A 238 11.24 -13.42 -5.94
N ALA A 239 10.41 -13.36 -4.91
CA ALA A 239 10.32 -14.38 -3.87
C ALA A 239 9.96 -15.76 -4.44
N LEU A 240 8.89 -15.81 -5.23
CA LEU A 240 8.38 -17.05 -5.81
C LEU A 240 9.33 -17.62 -6.85
N HIS A 241 10.00 -16.77 -7.64
CA HIS A 241 10.99 -17.27 -8.60
C HIS A 241 12.16 -17.96 -7.90
N ALA A 242 12.68 -17.38 -6.81
CA ALA A 242 13.72 -18.01 -6.01
C ALA A 242 13.24 -19.35 -5.41
N ALA A 243 12.05 -19.37 -4.81
CA ALA A 243 11.45 -20.57 -4.24
C ALA A 243 11.23 -21.68 -5.28
N LEU A 244 10.54 -21.35 -6.38
CA LEU A 244 10.21 -22.29 -7.46
C LEU A 244 11.45 -22.85 -8.13
N THR A 245 12.45 -22.01 -8.40
CA THR A 245 13.71 -22.46 -9.00
C THR A 245 14.46 -23.42 -8.08
N HIS A 246 14.44 -23.18 -6.76
CA HIS A 246 15.07 -24.07 -5.81
C HIS A 246 14.36 -25.43 -5.71
N LEU A 247 13.02 -25.43 -5.74
CA LEU A 247 12.19 -26.65 -5.69
C LEU A 247 12.37 -27.60 -6.89
N GLU A 248 13.09 -27.20 -7.93
CA GLU A 248 13.49 -28.08 -9.05
C GLU A 248 14.63 -29.06 -8.66
N LYS A 249 15.30 -28.81 -7.53
CA LYS A 249 16.34 -29.68 -6.97
C LYS A 249 15.69 -30.81 -6.16
N GLN A 250 16.10 -32.04 -6.42
CA GLN A 250 15.58 -33.21 -5.70
C GLN A 250 15.93 -33.11 -4.21
N GLY A 251 15.00 -33.51 -3.34
CA GLY A 251 15.21 -33.49 -1.88
C GLY A 251 15.22 -32.09 -1.25
N SER A 252 14.91 -31.04 -2.01
CA SER A 252 14.81 -29.66 -1.50
C SER A 252 13.39 -29.29 -1.07
N TYR A 253 13.30 -28.27 -0.22
CA TYR A 253 12.05 -27.62 0.16
C TYR A 253 12.32 -26.14 0.49
N VAL A 254 11.27 -25.35 0.69
CA VAL A 254 11.38 -23.91 0.97
C VAL A 254 10.63 -23.56 2.25
N ARG A 255 11.22 -22.67 3.04
CA ARG A 255 10.57 -22.04 4.19
C ARG A 255 10.45 -20.55 3.94
N MET A 256 9.27 -19.97 4.18
CA MET A 256 9.04 -18.54 4.07
C MET A 256 8.57 -18.02 5.42
N LEU A 257 9.39 -17.18 6.05
CA LEU A 257 9.05 -16.48 7.28
C LEU A 257 8.54 -15.09 6.95
N PHE A 258 7.28 -14.80 7.27
CA PHE A 258 6.67 -13.49 7.12
C PHE A 258 6.73 -12.76 8.44
N VAL A 259 7.65 -11.81 8.54
CA VAL A 259 7.95 -11.05 9.74
C VAL A 259 7.01 -9.87 9.87
N ASP A 260 6.45 -9.68 11.06
CA ASP A 260 5.61 -8.54 11.43
C ASP A 260 6.30 -7.72 12.53
N PHE A 261 6.31 -6.40 12.37
CA PHE A 261 6.87 -5.48 13.36
C PHE A 261 5.77 -4.73 14.13
N SER A 262 5.98 -4.56 15.43
CA SER A 262 5.12 -3.72 16.25
C SER A 262 5.44 -2.25 16.02
N SER A 263 4.69 -1.61 15.12
CA SER A 263 4.74 -0.16 14.87
C SER A 263 6.10 0.34 14.35
N ALA A 264 6.65 -0.32 13.33
CA ALA A 264 8.02 -0.13 12.83
C ALA A 264 8.48 1.34 12.66
N PHE A 265 7.66 2.21 12.09
CA PHE A 265 8.01 3.62 11.91
C PHE A 265 8.21 4.39 13.22
N ASN A 266 7.46 4.04 14.27
CA ASN A 266 7.53 4.73 15.56
C ASN A 266 8.71 4.26 16.42
N THR A 267 9.44 3.21 16.01
CA THR A 267 10.57 2.67 16.77
C THR A 267 11.94 3.02 16.19
N ILE A 268 11.98 3.74 15.06
CA ILE A 268 13.23 4.23 14.45
C ILE A 268 14.00 5.08 15.47
N LEU A 269 15.26 4.76 15.71
CA LEU A 269 16.15 5.59 16.52
C LEU A 269 16.89 6.59 15.61
N PRO A 270 16.65 7.92 15.73
CA PRO A 270 17.26 8.89 14.82
C PRO A 270 18.79 8.84 14.81
N GLN A 271 19.43 8.66 15.97
CA GLN A 271 20.90 8.55 16.05
C GLN A 271 21.44 7.38 15.21
N ARG A 272 20.81 6.19 15.31
CA ARG A 272 21.20 5.03 14.52
C ARG A 272 20.95 5.23 13.03
N LEU A 273 19.82 5.86 12.67
CA LEU A 273 19.54 6.21 11.29
C LEU A 273 20.65 7.09 10.74
N VAL A 274 21.04 8.14 11.46
CA VAL A 274 22.03 9.11 11.00
C VAL A 274 23.41 8.49 10.86
N SER A 275 23.82 7.58 11.76
CA SER A 275 25.05 6.80 11.57
C SER A 275 25.02 5.96 10.29
N LYS A 276 23.88 5.32 9.97
CA LYS A 276 23.71 4.59 8.71
C LYS A 276 23.75 5.50 7.48
N LEU A 277 23.15 6.70 7.57
CA LEU A 277 23.18 7.68 6.49
C LEU A 277 24.60 8.18 6.21
N ALA A 278 25.39 8.42 7.26
CA ALA A 278 26.80 8.78 7.13
C ALA A 278 27.61 7.66 6.44
N ASN A 279 27.38 6.39 6.82
CA ASN A 279 28.02 5.24 6.17
C ASN A 279 27.64 5.08 4.68
N LEU A 280 26.46 5.58 4.28
CA LEU A 280 26.04 5.62 2.88
C LEU A 280 26.66 6.80 2.10
N GLY A 281 27.49 7.62 2.74
CA GLY A 281 28.18 8.75 2.13
C GLY A 281 27.37 10.05 2.08
N LEU A 282 26.26 10.16 2.80
CA LEU A 282 25.49 11.40 2.84
C LEU A 282 26.23 12.50 3.62
N PRO A 283 26.14 13.77 3.18
CA PRO A 283 26.79 14.89 3.85
C PRO A 283 26.42 15.02 5.33
N SER A 284 27.40 15.38 6.17
CA SER A 284 27.20 15.57 7.61
C SER A 284 26.11 16.60 7.92
N ALA A 285 26.04 17.68 7.14
CA ALA A 285 24.98 18.70 7.28
C ALA A 285 23.57 18.12 7.02
N THR A 286 23.41 17.26 6.01
CA THR A 286 22.13 16.59 5.72
C THR A 286 21.75 15.60 6.83
N CYS A 287 22.74 14.84 7.32
CA CYS A 287 22.63 13.92 8.44
C CYS A 287 22.15 14.65 9.72
N SER A 288 22.78 15.77 10.07
CA SER A 288 22.39 16.63 11.21
C SER A 288 21.01 17.25 11.03
N TRP A 289 20.66 17.70 9.84
CA TRP A 289 19.32 18.23 9.57
C TRP A 289 18.23 17.17 9.74
N ILE A 290 18.48 15.93 9.28
CA ILE A 290 17.56 14.79 9.49
C ILE A 290 17.46 14.44 10.98
N LEU A 291 18.57 14.50 11.72
CA LEU A 291 18.57 14.28 13.16
C LEU A 291 17.66 15.31 13.87
N ASP A 292 17.83 16.60 13.56
CA ASP A 292 17.00 17.65 14.13
C ASP A 292 15.54 17.53 13.68
N PHE A 293 15.29 17.18 12.42
CA PHE A 293 13.94 16.94 11.90
C PHE A 293 13.18 15.85 12.70
N LEU A 294 13.88 14.80 13.13
CA LEU A 294 13.28 13.67 13.84
C LEU A 294 13.26 13.82 15.36
N THR A 295 14.01 14.76 15.92
CA THR A 295 14.11 14.99 17.38
C THR A 295 13.41 16.29 17.83
N GLY A 296 13.02 16.34 19.11
CA GLY A 296 12.29 17.47 19.68
C GLY A 296 10.96 17.76 18.98
N ARG A 297 10.30 16.73 18.44
CA ARG A 297 9.04 16.89 17.70
C ARG A 297 7.88 17.02 18.67
N SER A 298 7.02 18.02 18.46
CA SER A 298 5.79 18.16 19.25
C SER A 298 4.63 17.38 18.62
N GLN A 299 3.97 16.53 19.40
CA GLN A 299 2.82 15.73 18.98
C GLN A 299 1.59 16.01 19.86
N ARG A 300 0.42 16.13 19.22
CA ARG A 300 -0.90 16.14 19.88
C ARG A 300 -1.84 15.16 19.18
N VAL A 301 -2.76 14.53 19.90
CA VAL A 301 -3.86 13.73 19.31
C VAL A 301 -5.13 14.56 19.27
N ARG A 302 -5.88 14.48 18.16
CA ARG A 302 -7.18 15.13 18.00
C ARG A 302 -8.28 14.12 17.68
N LEU A 303 -9.32 14.14 18.50
CA LEU A 303 -10.55 13.33 18.37
C LEU A 303 -11.75 14.27 18.28
N GLY A 304 -12.25 14.51 17.06
CA GLY A 304 -13.33 15.47 16.85
C GLY A 304 -12.92 16.87 17.34
N PRO A 305 -13.67 17.49 18.27
CA PRO A 305 -13.33 18.80 18.84
C PRO A 305 -12.26 18.74 19.94
N HIS A 306 -11.95 17.56 20.48
CA HIS A 306 -11.02 17.40 21.61
C HIS A 306 -9.59 17.22 21.12
N THR A 307 -8.64 17.91 21.76
CA THR A 307 -7.21 17.83 21.46
C THR A 307 -6.44 17.59 22.76
N SER A 308 -5.52 16.64 22.76
CA SER A 308 -4.67 16.30 23.91
C SER A 308 -3.64 17.40 24.21
N THR A 309 -2.93 17.24 25.32
CA THR A 309 -1.71 18.00 25.58
C THR A 309 -0.61 17.65 24.57
N ALA A 310 0.45 18.46 24.53
CA ALA A 310 1.58 18.26 23.64
C ALA A 310 2.63 17.35 24.30
N LEU A 311 3.06 16.31 23.59
CA LEU A 311 4.21 15.48 23.97
C LEU A 311 5.40 15.79 23.08
N SER A 312 6.60 15.77 23.65
CA SER A 312 7.86 15.87 22.91
C SER A 312 8.35 14.46 22.57
N LEU A 313 8.71 14.22 21.31
CA LEU A 313 9.17 12.93 20.80
C LEU A 313 10.54 13.07 20.13
N ASN A 314 11.42 12.12 20.44
CA ASN A 314 12.75 11.97 19.86
C ASN A 314 12.93 10.61 19.20
N THR A 315 11.92 9.73 19.25
CA THR A 315 11.93 8.42 18.59
C THR A 315 10.87 8.34 17.50
N GLY A 316 11.19 7.60 16.45
CA GLY A 316 10.29 7.31 15.36
C GLY A 316 10.21 8.41 14.29
N SER A 317 9.57 8.06 13.19
CA SER A 317 9.28 8.96 12.07
C SER A 317 7.77 9.05 11.86
N PRO A 318 7.16 10.25 11.80
CA PRO A 318 5.69 10.38 11.79
C PRO A 318 5.04 9.73 10.56
N GLN A 319 3.93 9.00 10.78
CA GLN A 319 3.16 8.39 9.70
C GLN A 319 2.31 9.45 8.96
N GLY A 320 2.80 9.97 7.84
CA GLY A 320 2.14 11.02 7.06
C GLY A 320 3.06 12.13 6.57
N CYS A 321 4.30 12.12 7.04
CA CYS A 321 5.42 12.90 6.50
C CYS A 321 5.86 12.35 5.13
N VAL A 322 6.48 13.22 4.34
CA VAL A 322 6.99 12.89 3.00
C VAL A 322 8.30 12.12 3.09
N LEU A 323 9.17 12.44 4.05
CA LEU A 323 10.47 11.80 4.21
C LEU A 323 10.39 10.43 4.91
N SER A 324 9.42 10.21 5.82
CA SER A 324 9.34 8.98 6.63
C SER A 324 9.51 7.68 5.83
N PRO A 325 8.85 7.47 4.67
CA PRO A 325 9.02 6.25 3.89
C PRO A 325 10.46 6.02 3.41
N LEU A 326 11.12 7.08 2.92
CA LEU A 326 12.52 7.01 2.48
C LEU A 326 13.45 6.73 3.66
N LEU A 327 13.25 7.44 4.77
CA LEU A 327 14.07 7.25 5.97
C LEU A 327 13.95 5.83 6.53
N TYR A 328 12.76 5.23 6.49
CA TYR A 328 12.59 3.82 6.89
C TYR A 328 13.29 2.84 5.94
N THR A 329 13.22 3.08 4.62
CA THR A 329 14.00 2.30 3.64
C THR A 329 15.50 2.38 3.93
N LEU A 330 16.03 3.58 4.20
CA LEU A 330 17.44 3.77 4.55
C LEU A 330 17.78 3.18 5.92
N TYR A 331 16.87 3.20 6.87
CA TYR A 331 17.07 2.58 8.19
C TYR A 331 17.26 1.08 8.11
N THR A 332 16.61 0.43 7.13
CA THR A 332 16.57 -1.03 6.98
C THR A 332 17.43 -1.55 5.82
N HIS A 333 18.24 -0.69 5.18
CA HIS A 333 18.97 -1.03 3.94
C HIS A 333 19.99 -2.16 4.13
N ASP A 334 20.61 -2.23 5.32
CA ASP A 334 21.61 -3.21 5.75
C ASP A 334 20.99 -4.51 6.28
N CYS A 335 19.65 -4.61 6.32
CA CYS A 335 18.95 -5.86 6.58
C CYS A 335 18.97 -6.73 5.31
N VAL A 336 20.08 -7.45 5.12
CA VAL A 336 20.34 -8.33 3.98
C VAL A 336 20.71 -9.74 4.47
N SER A 337 20.46 -10.75 3.63
CA SER A 337 20.78 -12.14 3.96
C SER A 337 22.28 -12.38 3.98
N ASN A 338 22.77 -13.12 4.98
CA ASN A 338 24.16 -13.54 5.09
C ASN A 338 24.44 -14.82 4.27
N TYR A 339 23.43 -15.65 4.06
CA TYR A 339 23.56 -16.88 3.29
C TYR A 339 22.95 -16.76 1.90
N LEU A 340 23.63 -17.29 0.88
CA LEU A 340 23.09 -17.36 -0.50
C LEU A 340 21.86 -18.28 -0.60
N SER A 341 21.71 -19.21 0.33
CA SER A 341 20.54 -20.08 0.51
C SER A 341 19.35 -19.32 1.12
N ASN A 342 19.51 -18.08 1.55
CA ASN A 342 18.44 -17.25 2.07
C ASN A 342 18.27 -15.99 1.21
N LYS A 343 17.06 -15.41 1.24
CA LYS A 343 16.79 -14.08 0.70
C LYS A 343 15.92 -13.32 1.67
N ILE A 344 16.26 -12.07 1.92
CA ILE A 344 15.41 -11.15 2.69
C ILE A 344 14.76 -10.18 1.70
N ILE A 345 13.44 -10.27 1.56
CA ILE A 345 12.64 -9.44 0.65
C ILE A 345 11.83 -8.47 1.48
N LYS A 346 11.93 -7.19 1.16
CA LYS A 346 11.32 -6.11 1.93
C LYS A 346 10.32 -5.34 1.08
N PHE A 347 9.16 -5.07 1.65
CA PHE A 347 8.19 -4.12 1.11
C PHE A 347 7.70 -3.24 2.26
N ALA A 348 8.40 -2.11 2.47
CA ALA A 348 8.20 -1.25 3.62
C ALA A 348 8.50 -2.06 4.89
N ASP A 349 7.59 -2.10 5.85
CA ASP A 349 7.71 -2.89 7.07
C ASP A 349 7.51 -4.41 6.86
N ASP A 350 6.80 -4.82 5.81
CA ASP A 350 6.65 -6.24 5.49
C ASP A 350 8.01 -6.84 5.08
N THR A 351 8.53 -7.77 5.88
CA THR A 351 9.81 -8.44 5.62
C THR A 351 9.60 -9.95 5.52
N THR A 352 10.10 -10.55 4.44
CA THR A 352 9.99 -11.98 4.18
C THR A 352 11.36 -12.61 4.07
N VAL A 353 11.66 -13.60 4.91
CA VAL A 353 12.86 -14.44 4.78
C VAL A 353 12.49 -15.69 3.99
N VAL A 354 13.12 -15.89 2.83
CA VAL A 354 12.95 -17.07 1.98
C VAL A 354 14.16 -17.98 2.16
N GLY A 355 13.99 -19.07 2.91
CA GLY A 355 14.98 -20.12 3.10
C GLY A 355 14.89 -21.20 2.04
N LEU A 356 15.96 -21.39 1.28
CA LEU A 356 16.12 -22.37 0.21
C LEU A 356 16.82 -23.60 0.77
N ILE A 357 16.06 -24.56 1.28
CA ILE A 357 16.60 -25.64 2.10
C ILE A 357 17.07 -26.82 1.25
N SER A 358 18.34 -27.22 1.44
CA SER A 358 18.94 -28.43 0.87
C SER A 358 19.67 -29.19 1.95
N GLY A 359 19.13 -30.34 2.36
CA GLY A 359 19.68 -31.16 3.45
C GLY A 359 19.72 -30.44 4.80
N GLY A 360 20.50 -30.97 5.74
CA GLY A 360 20.63 -30.41 7.09
C GLY A 360 21.37 -29.06 7.12
N LYS A 361 22.33 -28.83 6.21
CA LYS A 361 23.07 -27.56 6.13
C LYS A 361 22.16 -26.37 5.86
N GLY A 362 21.27 -26.46 4.85
CA GLY A 362 20.36 -25.36 4.53
C GLY A 362 19.39 -25.03 5.67
N GLU A 363 19.01 -26.03 6.46
CA GLU A 363 18.15 -25.84 7.63
C GLU A 363 18.89 -25.06 8.74
N LEU A 364 20.17 -25.38 8.99
CA LEU A 364 21.01 -24.63 9.92
C LEU A 364 21.23 -23.19 9.46
N GLU A 365 21.53 -22.96 8.18
CA GLU A 365 21.73 -21.62 7.61
C GLU A 365 20.46 -20.77 7.69
N TYR A 366 19.28 -21.34 7.44
CA TYR A 366 18.01 -20.63 7.59
C TYR A 366 17.72 -20.24 9.04
N ARG A 367 17.92 -21.16 9.99
CA ARG A 367 17.69 -20.87 11.42
C ARG A 367 18.65 -19.82 11.96
N ASP A 368 19.91 -19.88 11.54
CA ASP A 368 20.92 -18.91 11.92
C ASP A 368 20.62 -17.53 11.31
N GLU A 369 20.14 -17.46 10.06
CA GLU A 369 19.66 -16.20 9.47
C GLU A 369 18.49 -15.59 10.25
N VAL A 370 17.52 -16.39 10.68
CA VAL A 370 16.40 -15.91 11.50
C VAL A 370 16.91 -15.39 12.85
N LYS A 371 17.89 -16.07 13.46
CA LYS A 371 18.53 -15.62 14.70
C LYS A 371 19.23 -14.29 14.51
N ARG A 372 20.06 -14.14 13.47
CA ARG A 372 20.73 -12.88 13.13
C ARG A 372 19.75 -11.77 12.82
N LEU A 373 18.65 -12.05 12.13
CA LEU A 373 17.59 -11.08 11.89
C LEU A 373 16.99 -10.59 13.22
N SER A 374 16.74 -11.50 14.17
CA SER A 374 16.24 -11.14 15.51
C SER A 374 17.23 -10.26 16.28
N GLU A 375 18.52 -10.59 16.24
CA GLU A 375 19.59 -9.78 16.84
C GLU A 375 19.70 -8.41 16.17
N TRP A 376 19.70 -8.36 14.83
CA TRP A 376 19.71 -7.12 14.07
C TRP A 376 18.49 -6.25 14.40
N CYS A 377 17.31 -6.84 14.59
CA CYS A 377 16.10 -6.13 15.00
C CYS A 377 16.27 -5.51 16.40
N LYS A 378 16.81 -6.25 17.37
CA LYS A 378 17.09 -5.74 18.73
C LYS A 378 18.06 -4.57 18.68
N VAL A 379 19.15 -4.72 17.93
CA VAL A 379 20.13 -3.65 17.70
C VAL A 379 19.41 -2.44 17.11
N ASN A 380 18.61 -2.60 16.06
CA ASN A 380 17.92 -1.49 15.40
C ASN A 380 16.60 -1.07 16.07
N ASN A 381 16.33 -1.46 17.32
CA ASN A 381 15.08 -1.13 18.02
C ASN A 381 13.81 -1.42 17.20
N LEU A 382 13.82 -2.48 16.39
CA LEU A 382 12.66 -2.95 15.64
C LEU A 382 12.02 -4.09 16.44
N LEU A 383 10.81 -3.84 16.93
CA LEU A 383 10.13 -4.76 17.83
C LEU A 383 9.42 -5.85 17.03
N LEU A 384 10.02 -7.03 16.97
CA LEU A 384 9.43 -8.21 16.32
C LEU A 384 8.13 -8.65 17.03
N ASN A 385 7.08 -8.88 16.26
CA ASN A 385 5.84 -9.46 16.75
C ASN A 385 5.78 -10.94 16.39
N THR A 386 6.33 -11.81 17.24
CA THR A 386 6.36 -13.26 16.97
C THR A 386 4.96 -13.86 16.84
N SER A 387 3.96 -13.32 17.55
CA SER A 387 2.57 -13.82 17.46
C SER A 387 1.92 -13.58 16.09
N LYS A 388 2.30 -12.50 15.40
CA LYS A 388 1.82 -12.17 14.05
C LYS A 388 2.75 -12.66 12.95
N THR A 389 4.00 -12.94 13.30
CA THR A 389 4.97 -13.56 12.39
C THR A 389 4.52 -14.99 12.11
N LYS A 390 4.47 -15.37 10.84
CA LYS A 390 4.01 -16.69 10.40
C LYS A 390 5.05 -17.36 9.51
N GLU A 391 5.09 -18.68 9.56
CA GLU A 391 5.90 -19.49 8.67
C GLU A 391 5.02 -20.26 7.68
N LEU A 392 5.37 -20.22 6.40
CA LEU A 392 4.82 -21.09 5.36
C LEU A 392 5.92 -22.03 4.87
N VAL A 393 5.63 -23.33 4.82
CA VAL A 393 6.60 -24.34 4.38
C VAL A 393 6.11 -25.02 3.11
N ILE A 394 6.86 -24.87 2.03
CA ILE A 394 6.55 -25.46 0.72
C ILE A 394 7.44 -26.70 0.54
N ASP A 395 6.87 -27.88 0.71
CA ASP A 395 7.58 -29.16 0.65
C ASP A 395 6.88 -30.17 -0.27
N PHE A 396 7.53 -30.48 -1.39
CA PHE A 396 7.12 -31.48 -2.39
C PHE A 396 7.99 -32.73 -2.39
N ARG A 397 8.84 -32.94 -1.37
CA ARG A 397 9.65 -34.16 -1.24
C ARG A 397 8.72 -35.37 -1.07
N LYS A 398 9.08 -36.50 -1.69
CA LYS A 398 8.37 -37.77 -1.54
C LYS A 398 8.52 -38.32 -0.12
N ASN A 399 9.76 -38.37 0.37
CA ASN A 399 10.11 -38.80 1.71
C ASN A 399 10.25 -37.55 2.59
N LYS A 400 9.20 -37.24 3.34
CA LYS A 400 9.18 -36.06 4.22
C LYS A 400 9.78 -36.41 5.57
N THR A 401 10.90 -35.80 5.88
CA THR A 401 11.39 -35.72 7.25
C THR A 401 10.58 -34.66 7.98
N ASP A 402 10.31 -34.87 9.28
CA ASP A 402 9.66 -33.85 10.10
C ASP A 402 10.50 -32.56 10.11
N ILE A 403 9.83 -31.43 9.91
CA ILE A 403 10.48 -30.11 9.81
C ILE A 403 10.31 -29.43 11.15
N GLN A 404 11.43 -29.34 11.87
CA GLN A 404 11.46 -28.82 13.23
C GLN A 404 10.85 -27.41 13.31
N PRO A 405 10.03 -27.13 14.35
CA PRO A 405 9.46 -25.82 14.55
C PRO A 405 10.53 -24.72 14.66
N LEU A 406 10.22 -23.54 14.14
CA LEU A 406 11.07 -22.37 14.26
C LEU A 406 10.73 -21.63 15.54
N THR A 407 11.73 -21.22 16.31
CA THR A 407 11.56 -20.43 17.53
C THR A 407 12.28 -19.10 17.41
N ILE A 408 11.62 -18.02 17.81
CA ILE A 408 12.19 -16.66 17.84
C ILE A 408 12.02 -16.15 19.27
N SER A 409 13.15 -15.82 19.92
CA SER A 409 13.17 -15.33 21.31
C SER A 409 12.40 -16.23 22.29
N GLY A 410 12.51 -17.56 22.12
CA GLY A 410 11.84 -18.56 22.96
C GLY A 410 10.38 -18.86 22.59
N THR A 411 9.76 -18.08 21.70
CA THR A 411 8.38 -18.33 21.24
C THR A 411 8.38 -19.11 19.92
N CYS A 412 7.54 -20.15 19.82
CA CYS A 412 7.36 -20.91 18.59
C CYS A 412 6.60 -20.07 17.55
N VAL A 413 7.11 -20.03 16.32
CA VAL A 413 6.45 -19.37 15.19
C VAL A 413 5.34 -20.28 14.66
N GLU A 414 4.14 -19.72 14.51
CA GLU A 414 3.02 -20.47 13.95
C GLU A 414 3.27 -20.78 12.47
N ARG A 415 3.21 -22.08 12.13
CA ARG A 415 3.22 -22.56 10.75
C ARG A 415 1.80 -22.58 10.20
N VAL A 416 1.60 -21.95 9.05
CA VAL A 416 0.29 -21.83 8.39
C VAL A 416 0.33 -22.48 7.00
N PRO A 417 -0.78 -23.05 6.51
CA PRO A 417 -0.86 -23.62 5.16
C PRO A 417 -1.12 -22.54 4.09
N VAL A 418 -1.63 -21.36 4.50
CA VAL A 418 -1.94 -20.23 3.63
C VAL A 418 -1.54 -18.94 4.34
N PHE A 419 -0.90 -18.02 3.63
CA PHE A 419 -0.57 -16.70 4.15
C PHE A 419 -0.88 -15.60 3.14
N ARG A 420 -1.38 -14.46 3.63
CA ARG A 420 -1.64 -13.28 2.80
C ARG A 420 -0.38 -12.48 2.55
N PHE A 421 0.40 -12.85 1.54
CA PHE A 421 1.64 -12.19 1.16
C PHE A 421 1.39 -11.02 0.20
N LEU A 422 1.63 -9.79 0.66
CA LEU A 422 1.50 -8.56 -0.13
C LEU A 422 0.18 -8.48 -0.92
N GLY A 423 -0.92 -8.85 -0.27
CA GLY A 423 -2.27 -8.76 -0.82
C GLY A 423 -2.76 -9.99 -1.60
N MET A 424 -1.93 -11.02 -1.79
CA MET A 424 -2.31 -12.30 -2.41
C MET A 424 -2.30 -13.44 -1.39
N GLU A 425 -3.19 -14.41 -1.54
CA GLU A 425 -3.17 -15.62 -0.71
C GLU A 425 -2.20 -16.65 -1.31
N LEU A 426 -1.10 -16.92 -0.60
CA LEU A 426 -0.08 -17.89 -1.00
C LEU A 426 -0.26 -19.18 -0.21
N GLU A 427 -0.44 -20.30 -0.93
CA GLU A 427 -0.68 -21.62 -0.36
C GLU A 427 0.62 -22.46 -0.36
N ASP A 428 0.77 -23.34 0.63
CA ASP A 428 1.93 -24.24 0.79
C ASP A 428 2.08 -25.25 -0.38
N LYS A 429 0.99 -25.50 -1.12
CA LYS A 429 0.97 -26.31 -2.34
C LYS A 429 1.19 -25.49 -3.62
N LEU A 430 1.41 -24.18 -3.49
CA LEU A 430 1.54 -23.25 -4.62
C LEU A 430 0.33 -23.28 -5.58
N THR A 431 -0.83 -23.64 -5.04
CA THR A 431 -2.13 -23.46 -5.68
C THR A 431 -2.61 -22.02 -5.47
N TRP A 432 -3.43 -21.53 -6.39
CA TRP A 432 -3.98 -20.16 -6.37
C TRP A 432 -5.49 -20.14 -6.19
N SER A 433 -6.07 -21.25 -5.73
CA SER A 433 -7.52 -21.43 -5.64
C SER A 433 -8.10 -20.61 -4.48
N THR A 434 -7.40 -20.48 -3.36
CA THR A 434 -7.82 -19.63 -2.22
C THR A 434 -7.77 -18.15 -2.62
N ASN A 435 -6.68 -17.73 -3.28
CA ASN A 435 -6.57 -16.38 -3.84
C ASN A 435 -7.72 -16.10 -4.81
N THR A 436 -8.00 -17.04 -5.74
CA THR A 436 -9.09 -16.91 -6.72
C THR A 436 -10.46 -16.81 -6.02
N LYS A 437 -10.74 -17.62 -5.01
CA LYS A 437 -12.00 -17.57 -4.25
C LYS A 437 -12.21 -16.21 -3.60
N GLU A 438 -11.18 -15.64 -2.97
CA GLU A 438 -11.26 -14.31 -2.34
C GLU A 438 -11.47 -13.18 -3.37
N LEU A 439 -10.81 -13.27 -4.53
CA LEU A 439 -11.03 -12.34 -5.65
C LEU A 439 -12.47 -12.45 -6.18
N LEU A 440 -12.98 -13.66 -6.39
CA LEU A 440 -14.34 -13.91 -6.86
C LEU A 440 -15.37 -13.35 -5.89
N LYS A 441 -15.21 -13.58 -4.58
CA LYS A 441 -16.10 -13.05 -3.54
C LYS A 441 -16.21 -11.53 -3.63
N LYS A 442 -15.07 -10.83 -3.69
CA LYS A 442 -15.02 -9.36 -3.83
C LYS A 442 -15.63 -8.89 -5.16
N ALA A 443 -15.33 -9.58 -6.25
CA ALA A 443 -15.81 -9.20 -7.58
C ALA A 443 -17.32 -9.42 -7.73
N GLN A 444 -17.87 -10.50 -7.18
CA GLN A 444 -19.32 -10.78 -7.17
C GLN A 444 -20.10 -9.75 -6.36
N GLN A 445 -19.59 -9.34 -5.19
CA GLN A 445 -20.17 -8.24 -4.42
C GLN A 445 -20.24 -6.95 -5.25
N ARG A 446 -19.18 -6.64 -6.01
CA ARG A 446 -19.13 -5.45 -6.86
C ARG A 446 -19.99 -5.56 -8.12
N LEU A 447 -20.16 -6.77 -8.65
CA LEU A 447 -21.05 -7.07 -9.78
C LEU A 447 -22.51 -6.81 -9.42
N TYR A 448 -22.92 -7.08 -8.18
CA TYR A 448 -24.26 -6.71 -7.69
C TYR A 448 -24.51 -5.19 -7.84
N PHE A 449 -23.53 -4.36 -7.47
CA PHE A 449 -23.65 -2.90 -7.63
C PHE A 449 -23.69 -2.48 -9.10
N LEU A 450 -22.91 -3.13 -9.97
CA LEU A 450 -22.99 -2.89 -11.42
C LEU A 450 -24.41 -3.18 -11.96
N ARG A 451 -25.07 -4.24 -11.48
CA ARG A 451 -26.46 -4.56 -11.86
C ARG A 451 -27.45 -3.52 -11.34
N ILE A 452 -27.26 -3.00 -10.12
CA ILE A 452 -28.06 -1.89 -9.60
C ILE A 452 -27.90 -0.65 -10.47
N LEU A 453 -26.67 -0.33 -10.89
CA LEU A 453 -26.40 0.80 -11.77
C LEU A 453 -27.14 0.66 -13.11
N LYS A 454 -27.05 -0.51 -13.75
CA LYS A 454 -27.80 -0.80 -14.97
C LYS A 454 -29.31 -0.69 -14.75
N LYS A 455 -29.84 -1.21 -13.63
CA LYS A 455 -31.27 -1.10 -13.27
C LYS A 455 -31.73 0.35 -13.11
N ASN A 456 -30.85 1.24 -12.66
CA ASN A 456 -31.10 2.68 -12.58
C ASN A 456 -30.87 3.41 -13.91
N ARG A 457 -30.69 2.67 -15.01
CA ARG A 457 -30.55 3.18 -16.38
C ARG A 457 -29.37 4.14 -16.57
N LEU A 458 -28.27 3.89 -15.87
CA LEU A 458 -27.07 4.67 -16.10
C LEU A 458 -26.49 4.44 -17.51
N PRO A 459 -25.87 5.47 -18.12
CA PRO A 459 -25.14 5.40 -19.38
C PRO A 459 -24.05 4.31 -19.40
N SER A 460 -23.83 3.69 -20.57
CA SER A 460 -22.89 2.57 -20.73
C SER A 460 -21.44 2.95 -20.41
N ASP A 461 -21.01 4.17 -20.75
CA ASP A 461 -19.69 4.71 -20.43
C ASP A 461 -19.42 4.71 -18.91
N LEU A 462 -20.40 5.10 -18.10
CA LEU A 462 -20.29 5.07 -16.64
C LEU A 462 -20.27 3.64 -16.07
N LEU A 463 -20.98 2.70 -16.70
CA LEU A 463 -20.97 1.30 -16.31
C LEU A 463 -19.62 0.65 -16.60
N GLN A 464 -19.03 0.95 -17.77
CA GLN A 464 -17.67 0.52 -18.13
C GLN A 464 -16.63 1.10 -17.17
N ALA A 465 -16.69 2.42 -16.91
CA ALA A 465 -15.81 3.07 -15.95
C ALA A 465 -15.92 2.43 -14.55
N PHE A 466 -17.13 2.11 -14.09
CA PHE A 466 -17.33 1.40 -12.83
C PHE A 466 -16.71 0.00 -12.86
N TYR A 467 -16.89 -0.76 -13.96
CA TYR A 467 -16.29 -2.08 -14.13
C TYR A 467 -14.76 -2.02 -14.04
N HIS A 468 -14.10 -1.15 -14.80
CA HIS A 468 -12.64 -1.03 -14.78
C HIS A 468 -12.12 -0.63 -13.40
N CYS A 469 -12.73 0.38 -12.79
CA CYS A 469 -12.29 0.92 -11.50
C CYS A 469 -12.58 -0.01 -10.30
N SER A 470 -13.68 -0.76 -10.34
CA SER A 470 -14.16 -1.52 -9.19
C SER A 470 -14.03 -3.03 -9.36
N ILE A 471 -14.25 -3.61 -10.54
CA ILE A 471 -14.25 -5.06 -10.72
C ILE A 471 -12.91 -5.51 -11.30
N GLU A 472 -12.52 -4.98 -12.46
CA GLU A 472 -11.27 -5.34 -13.14
C GLU A 472 -10.06 -5.04 -12.25
N SER A 473 -10.01 -3.87 -11.59
CA SER A 473 -8.93 -3.50 -10.68
C SER A 473 -8.66 -4.52 -9.56
N VAL A 474 -9.69 -5.24 -9.10
CA VAL A 474 -9.54 -6.32 -8.12
C VAL A 474 -9.07 -7.59 -8.80
N LEU A 475 -9.72 -7.99 -9.89
CA LEU A 475 -9.39 -9.22 -10.61
C LEU A 475 -7.98 -9.20 -11.18
N THR A 476 -7.40 -8.02 -11.42
CA THR A 476 -6.10 -7.84 -12.06
C THR A 476 -4.98 -7.47 -11.10
N TYR A 477 -5.25 -7.44 -9.78
CA TYR A 477 -4.23 -7.20 -8.77
C TYR A 477 -3.17 -8.32 -8.81
N SER A 478 -1.93 -7.94 -9.09
CA SER A 478 -0.77 -8.85 -9.25
C SER A 478 -1.03 -10.03 -10.19
N LEU A 479 -1.82 -9.80 -11.25
CA LEU A 479 -2.29 -10.84 -12.18
C LEU A 479 -1.16 -11.66 -12.79
N CYS A 480 0.01 -11.06 -13.04
CA CYS A 480 1.11 -11.73 -13.74
C CYS A 480 1.75 -12.83 -12.88
N VAL A 481 1.59 -12.76 -11.56
CA VAL A 481 2.14 -13.73 -10.59
C VAL A 481 1.36 -15.04 -10.59
N TRP A 482 0.03 -14.97 -10.49
CA TRP A 482 -0.79 -16.12 -10.13
C TRP A 482 -1.63 -16.70 -11.28
N TYR A 483 -1.98 -15.90 -12.29
CA TYR A 483 -2.91 -16.32 -13.32
C TYR A 483 -2.34 -17.43 -14.22
N GLY A 484 -1.06 -17.34 -14.60
CA GLY A 484 -0.37 -18.38 -15.38
C GLY A 484 -0.45 -19.75 -14.72
N SER A 485 -0.23 -19.79 -13.39
CA SER A 485 -0.26 -20.99 -12.54
C SER A 485 -1.65 -21.38 -12.02
N SER A 486 -2.72 -20.67 -12.39
CA SER A 486 -4.08 -20.99 -11.96
C SER A 486 -4.66 -22.18 -12.72
N THR A 487 -5.54 -22.94 -12.07
CA THR A 487 -6.21 -24.08 -12.70
C THR A 487 -7.18 -23.63 -13.79
N SER A 488 -7.49 -24.51 -14.75
CA SER A 488 -8.52 -24.23 -15.77
C SER A 488 -9.90 -23.92 -15.17
N ALA A 489 -10.22 -24.52 -14.02
CA ALA A 489 -11.46 -24.25 -13.29
C ALA A 489 -11.47 -22.82 -12.72
N ASP A 490 -10.36 -22.39 -12.11
CA ASP A 490 -10.17 -21.05 -11.56
C ASP A 490 -10.25 -19.98 -12.67
N LYS A 491 -9.53 -20.19 -13.79
CA LYS A 491 -9.58 -19.31 -14.97
C LYS A 491 -11.00 -19.16 -15.52
N LYS A 492 -11.72 -20.29 -15.68
CA LYS A 492 -13.14 -20.27 -16.11
C LYS A 492 -14.01 -19.51 -15.12
N ALA A 493 -13.78 -19.64 -13.82
CA ALA A 493 -14.56 -18.94 -12.80
C ALA A 493 -14.37 -17.41 -12.86
N LEU A 494 -13.13 -16.95 -13.03
CA LEU A 494 -12.81 -15.53 -13.22
C LEU A 494 -13.45 -14.99 -14.50
N GLN A 495 -13.34 -15.74 -15.61
CA GLN A 495 -13.95 -15.35 -16.89
C GLN A 495 -15.47 -15.24 -16.81
N ARG A 496 -16.15 -16.05 -15.99
CA ARG A 496 -17.61 -15.91 -15.78
C ARG A 496 -17.99 -14.57 -15.18
N VAL A 497 -17.16 -13.97 -14.31
CA VAL A 497 -17.40 -12.64 -13.77
C VAL A 497 -17.32 -11.59 -14.87
N VAL A 498 -16.29 -11.66 -15.72
CA VAL A 498 -16.13 -10.75 -16.88
C VAL A 498 -17.34 -10.88 -17.82
N ARG A 499 -17.72 -12.10 -18.20
CA ARG A 499 -18.92 -12.35 -19.05
C ARG A 499 -20.22 -11.88 -18.43
N ALA A 500 -20.34 -11.90 -17.10
CA ALA A 500 -21.52 -11.39 -16.43
C ALA A 500 -21.55 -9.85 -16.42
N ALA A 501 -20.38 -9.21 -16.27
CA ALA A 501 -20.26 -7.76 -16.40
C ALA A 501 -20.55 -7.30 -17.84
N GLU A 502 -19.95 -7.95 -18.83
CA GLU A 502 -20.17 -7.71 -20.27
C GLU A 502 -21.67 -7.70 -20.62
N ARG A 503 -22.40 -8.75 -20.24
CA ARG A 503 -23.86 -8.84 -20.42
C ARG A 503 -24.65 -7.77 -19.65
N THR A 504 -24.15 -7.33 -18.51
CA THR A 504 -24.82 -6.29 -17.70
C THR A 504 -24.64 -4.92 -18.34
N ILE A 505 -23.45 -4.64 -18.84
CA ILE A 505 -23.09 -3.36 -19.47
C ILE A 505 -23.73 -3.27 -20.85
N ASP A 506 -23.77 -4.39 -21.59
CA ASP A 506 -24.11 -4.49 -23.01
C ASP A 506 -22.99 -3.90 -23.89
N CYS A 507 -21.75 -4.30 -23.60
CA CYS A 507 -20.55 -3.87 -24.33
C CYS A 507 -19.46 -4.94 -24.18
N PRO A 508 -18.75 -5.34 -25.27
CA PRO A 508 -17.67 -6.31 -25.21
C PRO A 508 -16.57 -5.92 -24.22
N LEU A 509 -16.12 -6.88 -23.41
CA LEU A 509 -15.01 -6.68 -22.48
C LEU A 509 -13.84 -7.61 -22.83
N PRO A 510 -12.59 -7.19 -22.62
CA PRO A 510 -11.45 -8.06 -22.83
C PRO A 510 -11.53 -9.27 -21.89
N THR A 511 -11.19 -10.45 -22.42
CA THR A 511 -11.12 -11.68 -21.63
C THR A 511 -9.98 -11.60 -20.61
N MET A 512 -10.06 -12.41 -19.54
CA MET A 512 -8.99 -12.50 -18.54
C MET A 512 -7.65 -12.87 -19.17
N GLU A 513 -7.67 -13.71 -20.21
CA GLU A 513 -6.47 -14.09 -20.95
C GLU A 513 -5.86 -12.90 -21.69
N GLN A 514 -6.66 -12.13 -22.42
CA GLN A 514 -6.18 -10.92 -23.11
C GLN A 514 -5.61 -9.89 -22.13
N ILE A 515 -6.27 -9.69 -20.98
CA ILE A 515 -5.77 -8.79 -19.94
C ILE A 515 -4.45 -9.31 -19.36
N TYR A 516 -4.35 -10.60 -19.09
CA TYR A 516 -3.12 -11.24 -18.61
C TYR A 516 -1.97 -11.07 -19.61
N THR A 517 -2.15 -11.42 -20.88
CA THR A 517 -1.12 -11.29 -21.91
C THR A 517 -0.66 -9.83 -22.06
N SER A 518 -1.59 -8.88 -22.08
CA SER A 518 -1.27 -7.44 -22.17
C SER A 518 -0.45 -6.96 -20.97
N ARG A 519 -0.88 -7.30 -19.75
CA ARG A 519 -0.17 -6.92 -18.51
C ARG A 519 1.18 -7.60 -18.38
N LEU A 520 1.27 -8.89 -18.71
CA LEU A 520 2.53 -9.63 -18.75
C LEU A 520 3.53 -8.92 -19.66
N HIS A 521 3.10 -8.57 -20.88
CA HIS A 521 3.97 -7.90 -21.85
C HIS A 521 4.44 -6.53 -21.36
N LYS A 522 3.53 -5.71 -20.83
CA LYS A 522 3.87 -4.42 -20.25
C LYS A 522 4.88 -4.57 -19.11
N LYS A 523 4.64 -5.52 -18.21
CA LYS A 523 5.49 -5.75 -17.05
C LYS A 523 6.90 -6.17 -17.44
N VAL A 524 7.02 -7.00 -18.47
CA VAL A 524 8.32 -7.43 -19.00
C VAL A 524 9.08 -6.27 -19.62
N LEU A 525 8.42 -5.41 -20.38
CA LEU A 525 9.04 -4.19 -20.91
C LEU A 525 9.48 -3.25 -19.78
N ASP A 526 8.69 -3.11 -18.72
CA ASP A 526 9.07 -2.31 -17.55
C ASP A 526 10.36 -2.84 -16.89
N ILE A 527 10.55 -4.18 -16.83
CA ILE A 527 11.76 -4.82 -16.27
C ILE A 527 12.95 -4.68 -17.23
N LEU A 528 12.74 -4.86 -18.54
CA LEU A 528 13.81 -4.72 -19.54
C LEU A 528 14.34 -3.27 -19.61
N ASN A 529 13.46 -2.29 -19.43
CA ASN A 529 13.81 -0.87 -19.42
C ASN A 529 14.39 -0.39 -18.08
N ASP A 530 14.64 -1.29 -17.13
CA ASP A 530 15.19 -0.97 -15.82
C ASP A 530 16.25 -2.00 -15.40
N SER A 531 17.52 -1.69 -15.69
CA SER A 531 18.67 -2.52 -15.35
C SER A 531 18.83 -2.75 -13.84
N SER A 532 18.30 -1.85 -13.01
CA SER A 532 18.33 -1.99 -11.55
C SER A 532 17.25 -2.94 -11.00
N HIS A 533 16.39 -3.49 -11.86
CA HIS A 533 15.36 -4.43 -11.43
C HIS A 533 16.00 -5.79 -11.10
N PRO A 534 15.70 -6.43 -9.94
CA PRO A 534 16.32 -7.70 -9.55
C PRO A 534 16.12 -8.84 -10.55
N GLY A 535 15.00 -8.79 -11.28
CA GLY A 535 14.68 -9.74 -12.36
C GLY A 535 15.26 -9.40 -13.73
N HIS A 536 15.92 -8.25 -13.91
CA HIS A 536 16.44 -7.82 -15.21
C HIS A 536 17.41 -8.85 -15.81
N GLY A 537 18.35 -9.33 -15.01
CA GLY A 537 19.37 -10.31 -15.43
C GLY A 537 18.82 -11.69 -15.82
N LEU A 538 17.53 -11.97 -15.59
CA LEU A 538 16.87 -13.20 -16.04
C LEU A 538 16.51 -13.17 -17.53
N PHE A 539 16.48 -11.98 -18.15
CA PHE A 539 16.17 -11.79 -19.56
C PHE A 539 17.46 -11.63 -20.38
N GLN A 540 18.08 -12.75 -20.73
CA GLN A 540 19.32 -12.76 -21.52
C GLN A 540 19.03 -13.09 -22.98
N LEU A 541 19.49 -12.26 -23.91
CA LEU A 541 19.41 -12.57 -25.33
C LEU A 541 20.37 -13.72 -25.70
N LEU A 542 19.95 -14.55 -26.64
CA LEU A 542 20.84 -15.51 -27.32
C LEU A 542 21.82 -14.76 -28.23
N PRO A 543 22.95 -15.39 -28.63
CA PRO A 543 23.95 -14.75 -29.50
C PRO A 543 23.37 -14.18 -30.81
N SER A 544 22.25 -14.72 -31.30
CA SER A 544 21.55 -14.21 -32.49
C SER A 544 20.85 -12.86 -32.27
N GLY A 545 20.71 -12.37 -31.04
CA GLY A 545 20.02 -11.13 -30.69
C GLY A 545 18.49 -11.16 -30.83
N LYS A 546 17.91 -12.25 -31.37
CA LYS A 546 16.48 -12.33 -31.70
C LYS A 546 15.59 -12.89 -30.59
N ARG A 547 16.12 -13.81 -29.79
CA ARG A 547 15.35 -14.56 -28.79
C ARG A 547 16.02 -14.51 -27.43
N TYR A 548 15.21 -14.52 -26.38
CA TYR A 548 15.65 -14.63 -25.00
C TYR A 548 15.89 -16.10 -24.64
N ARG A 549 16.92 -16.35 -23.83
CA ARG A 549 17.27 -17.65 -23.30
C ARG A 549 16.14 -18.17 -22.40
N ALA A 550 15.57 -19.31 -22.75
CA ALA A 550 14.55 -19.96 -21.94
C ALA A 550 15.10 -20.40 -20.58
N ILE A 551 14.34 -20.19 -19.51
CA ILE A 551 14.65 -20.74 -18.19
C ILE A 551 14.38 -22.24 -18.22
N LYS A 552 15.36 -23.06 -17.79
CA LYS A 552 15.20 -24.51 -17.73
C LYS A 552 14.20 -24.88 -16.62
N THR A 553 13.13 -25.58 -17.00
CA THR A 553 12.06 -26.01 -16.08
C THR A 553 11.81 -27.51 -16.20
N ARG A 554 11.78 -28.24 -15.09
CA ARG A 554 11.37 -29.66 -15.01
C ARG A 554 9.92 -29.80 -14.54
N THR A 555 9.39 -28.82 -13.81
CA THR A 555 8.00 -28.84 -13.34
C THR A 555 7.13 -27.76 -14.00
N ASN A 556 5.83 -28.06 -14.10
CA ASN A 556 4.83 -27.08 -14.52
C ASN A 556 4.71 -25.90 -13.55
N ARG A 557 5.07 -26.09 -12.27
CA ARG A 557 5.02 -25.03 -11.25
C ARG A 557 5.96 -23.87 -11.59
N LEU A 558 7.21 -24.18 -11.94
CA LEU A 558 8.15 -23.17 -12.41
C LEU A 558 7.79 -22.69 -13.82
N LYS A 559 7.49 -23.61 -14.74
CA LYS A 559 7.14 -23.27 -16.14
C LYS A 559 6.01 -22.25 -16.26
N ASN A 560 4.97 -22.37 -15.44
CA ASN A 560 3.80 -21.50 -15.49
C ASN A 560 3.94 -20.22 -14.64
N SER A 561 5.07 -20.04 -13.96
CA SER A 561 5.36 -18.85 -13.16
C SER A 561 5.75 -17.65 -14.04
N PHE A 562 5.81 -16.47 -13.42
CA PHE A 562 5.98 -15.20 -14.11
C PHE A 562 7.15 -15.17 -15.11
N TYR A 563 8.40 -15.39 -14.67
CA TYR A 563 9.57 -15.19 -15.55
C TYR A 563 9.64 -16.16 -16.74
N PRO A 564 9.42 -17.49 -16.59
CA PRO A 564 9.38 -18.38 -17.75
C PRO A 564 8.25 -18.05 -18.72
N MET A 565 7.05 -17.74 -18.22
CA MET A 565 5.93 -17.31 -19.07
C MET A 565 6.22 -16.00 -19.80
N ALA A 566 6.85 -15.05 -19.13
CA ALA A 566 7.29 -13.78 -19.70
C ALA A 566 8.29 -13.99 -20.86
N ILE A 567 9.30 -14.82 -20.66
CA ILE A 567 10.30 -15.14 -21.70
C ILE A 567 9.64 -15.87 -22.88
N MET A 568 8.74 -16.82 -22.60
CA MET A 568 7.96 -17.49 -23.65
C MET A 568 7.13 -16.50 -24.46
N ALA A 569 6.45 -15.56 -23.80
CA ALA A 569 5.64 -14.55 -24.46
C ALA A 569 6.47 -13.60 -25.35
N LEU A 570 7.68 -13.23 -24.92
CA LEU A 570 8.62 -12.46 -25.74
C LEU A 570 9.07 -13.25 -26.96
N ASN A 571 9.45 -14.51 -26.76
CA ASN A 571 9.96 -15.37 -27.85
C ASN A 571 8.88 -15.76 -28.86
N SER A 572 7.59 -15.75 -28.48
CA SER A 572 6.49 -16.00 -29.43
C SER A 572 6.21 -14.83 -30.39
N LYS A 573 6.76 -13.65 -30.11
CA LYS A 573 6.61 -12.46 -30.97
C LYS A 573 7.80 -12.21 -31.91
N ALA A 574 8.91 -12.91 -31.70
CA ALA A 574 10.17 -12.76 -32.44
C ALA A 574 10.44 -13.96 -33.36
#